data_AF-A0A821SX21-F1
#
_entry.id   AF-A0A821SX21-F1
#
_cell.length_a   1.000
_cell.length_b   1.000
_cell.length_c   1.000
_cell.angle_alpha   90.00
_cell.angle_beta   90.00
_cell.angle_gamma   90.00
#
_symmetry.space_group_name_H-M   'P 1'
#
loop_
_entity.id
_entity.type
_entity.pdbx_description
1 polymer ?
#
loop_
_entity_poly.entity_id
_entity_poly.type
_entity_poly.pdbx_seq_one_letter_code
_entity_poly.pdbx_strand_id
1 'polypeptide(L)'
;MSSSMTNPMSIRDESFFTSFTYASCANRPIHISTRLCSFGKKVLEKVDTSEHPQRDQYDQYFHRFDRSPLCDYMVQFVQKLRSLPNACMMNSVLENFTVLQVIKCLDNSEQLLLCLAFVFEIAMFDAGGPQYQVYKLVAN
;
A
#
# COMPACT_ATOMS: atom_id res chain seq x y z
N MET A 1 20.96 40.95 29.25
CA MET A 1 20.15 41.31 28.06
C MET A 1 21.00 40.93 26.86
N SER A 2 20.73 39.90 26.08
CA SER A 2 19.47 39.60 25.39
C SER A 2 19.12 38.11 25.42
N SER A 3 17.85 37.90 25.17
CA SER A 3 17.06 36.69 25.26
C SER A 3 17.24 35.75 24.07
N SER A 4 17.09 34.46 24.36
CA SER A 4 16.61 33.36 23.53
C SER A 4 16.00 33.68 22.14
N MET A 5 16.43 32.93 21.13
CA MET A 5 15.49 32.32 20.18
C MET A 5 15.68 30.82 20.23
N THR A 6 14.85 30.17 21.05
CA THR A 6 14.56 28.74 20.95
C THR A 6 13.96 28.50 19.58
N ASN A 7 14.70 27.78 18.73
CA ASN A 7 14.18 27.25 17.48
C ASN A 7 13.00 26.32 17.83
N PRO A 8 11.76 26.59 17.40
CA PRO A 8 10.68 25.66 17.63
C PRO A 8 11.03 24.35 16.93
N MET A 9 11.02 23.25 17.69
CA MET A 9 11.15 21.89 17.18
C MET A 9 10.35 21.76 15.89
N SER A 10 11.07 21.60 14.78
CA SER A 10 10.49 21.23 13.49
C SER A 10 9.59 20.01 13.68
N ILE A 11 8.32 20.19 13.34
CA ILE A 11 7.32 19.13 13.16
C ILE A 11 8.01 18.05 12.33
N ARG A 12 8.16 16.83 12.87
CA ARG A 12 8.76 15.72 12.10
C ARG A 12 7.90 15.55 10.86
N ASP A 13 8.49 15.72 9.68
CA ASP A 13 7.86 15.40 8.41
C ASP A 13 7.67 13.87 8.39
N GLU A 14 6.51 13.40 8.82
CA GLU A 14 6.21 11.97 8.84
C GLU A 14 6.21 11.45 7.39
N SER A 15 7.26 10.71 7.05
CA SER A 15 7.43 10.14 5.72
C SER A 15 6.72 8.78 5.65
N PHE A 16 5.64 8.69 4.86
CA PHE A 16 4.93 7.43 4.64
C PHE A 16 5.41 6.74 3.36
N PHE A 17 5.63 5.43 3.46
CA PHE A 17 6.14 4.62 2.35
C PHE A 17 5.51 3.23 2.32
N THR A 18 5.62 2.60 1.16
CA THR A 18 5.25 1.21 0.91
C THR A 18 6.46 0.46 0.40
N SER A 19 6.64 -0.77 0.88
CA SER A 19 7.60 -1.71 0.33
C SER A 19 6.88 -3.00 -0.02
N PHE A 20 7.21 -3.58 -1.16
CA PHE A 20 6.65 -4.86 -1.59
C PHE A 20 7.66 -5.63 -2.45
N THR A 21 7.57 -6.95 -2.36
CA THR A 21 8.44 -7.86 -3.11
C THR A 21 7.59 -8.98 -3.69
N TYR A 22 7.78 -9.27 -4.97
CA TYR A 22 7.17 -10.42 -5.64
C TYR A 22 8.25 -11.39 -6.09
N ALA A 23 7.99 -12.67 -5.90
CA ALA A 23 8.84 -13.75 -6.39
C ALA A 23 8.13 -14.50 -7.53
N SER A 24 8.90 -14.92 -8.53
CA SER A 24 8.44 -15.65 -9.71
C SER A 24 9.43 -16.77 -10.04
N CYS A 25 8.92 -17.87 -10.60
CA CYS A 25 9.76 -18.96 -11.14
C CYS A 25 10.20 -18.70 -12.60
N ALA A 26 9.87 -17.54 -13.16
CA ALA A 26 10.19 -17.19 -14.54
C ALA A 26 10.72 -15.75 -14.62
N ASN A 27 11.74 -15.55 -15.45
CA ASN A 27 12.23 -14.22 -15.83
C ASN A 27 11.18 -13.52 -16.69
N ARG A 28 10.28 -12.77 -16.06
CA ARG A 28 9.21 -12.06 -16.77
C ARG A 28 9.08 -10.65 -16.25
N PRO A 29 8.93 -9.66 -17.14
CA PRO A 29 8.64 -8.30 -16.72
C PRO A 29 7.20 -8.22 -16.20
N ILE A 30 6.99 -7.42 -15.14
CA ILE A 30 5.67 -7.24 -14.55
C ILE A 30 5.24 -5.78 -14.53
N HIS A 31 3.93 -5.59 -14.62
CA HIS A 31 3.23 -4.33 -14.41
C HIS A 31 2.31 -4.48 -13.21
N ILE A 32 2.40 -3.55 -12.25
CA ILE A 32 1.62 -3.53 -11.02
C ILE A 32 0.75 -2.27 -11.02
N SER A 33 -0.56 -2.45 -10.98
CA SER A 33 -1.52 -1.38 -10.75
C SER A 33 -2.01 -1.46 -9.31
N THR A 34 -1.78 -0.41 -8.52
CA THR A 34 -2.31 -0.25 -7.18
C THR A 34 -3.39 0.82 -7.21
N ARG A 35 -4.66 0.39 -7.14
CA ARG A 35 -5.83 1.26 -7.23
C ARG A 35 -6.40 1.53 -5.86
N LEU A 36 -6.59 2.81 -5.58
CA LEU A 36 -7.33 3.26 -4.41
C LEU A 36 -8.79 3.44 -4.80
N CYS A 37 -9.69 2.81 -4.05
CA CYS A 37 -11.10 2.85 -4.33
C CYS A 37 -11.86 3.48 -3.15
N SER A 38 -12.81 4.34 -3.48
CA SER A 38 -13.78 4.90 -2.53
C SER A 38 -15.19 4.61 -3.03
N PHE A 39 -16.06 4.06 -2.18
CA PHE A 39 -17.41 3.64 -2.55
C PHE A 39 -17.43 2.75 -3.82
N GLY A 40 -16.48 1.81 -3.90
CA GLY A 40 -16.30 0.90 -5.04
C GLY A 40 -15.78 1.53 -6.33
N LYS A 41 -15.51 2.85 -6.35
CA LYS A 41 -14.99 3.57 -7.52
C LYS A 41 -13.51 3.87 -7.39
N LYS A 42 -12.75 3.66 -8.45
CA LYS A 42 -11.33 4.03 -8.53
C LYS A 42 -11.19 5.55 -8.41
N VAL A 43 -10.49 6.01 -7.37
CA VAL A 43 -10.16 7.42 -7.13
C VAL A 43 -8.76 7.74 -7.63
N LEU A 44 -7.81 6.82 -7.39
CA LEU A 44 -6.42 6.97 -7.79
C LEU A 44 -5.87 5.62 -8.26
N GLU A 45 -4.84 5.67 -9.10
CA GLU A 45 -4.09 4.51 -9.53
C GLU A 45 -2.61 4.87 -9.55
N LYS A 46 -1.81 4.05 -8.88
CA LYS A 46 -0.36 4.05 -9.02
C LYS A 46 0.05 2.89 -9.89
N VAL A 47 0.91 3.15 -10.87
CA VAL A 47 1.45 2.13 -11.77
C VAL A 47 2.95 2.02 -11.52
N ASP A 48 3.40 0.81 -11.25
CA ASP A 48 4.82 0.47 -11.12
C ASP A 48 5.15 -0.64 -12.13
N THR A 49 6.33 -0.58 -12.75
CA THR A 49 6.81 -1.62 -13.67
C THR A 49 8.16 -2.15 -13.20
N SER A 50 8.43 -3.43 -13.46
CA SER A 50 9.73 -4.03 -13.23
C SER A 50 10.06 -4.95 -14.39
N GLU A 51 10.97 -4.49 -15.25
CA GLU A 51 11.40 -5.20 -16.46
C GLU A 51 12.48 -6.23 -16.17
N HIS A 52 13.27 -6.01 -15.11
CA HIS A 52 14.47 -6.79 -14.82
C HIS A 52 14.44 -7.29 -13.36
N PRO A 53 13.82 -8.46 -13.10
CA PRO A 53 13.88 -9.05 -11.77
C PRO A 53 15.30 -9.47 -11.38
N GLN A 54 15.59 -9.43 -10.09
CA GLN A 54 16.82 -9.96 -9.53
C GLN A 54 16.72 -11.49 -9.44
N ARG A 55 17.70 -12.22 -9.99
CA ARG A 55 17.77 -13.69 -9.90
C ARG A 55 18.58 -14.12 -8.68
N ASP A 56 18.07 -15.07 -7.90
CA ASP A 56 18.83 -15.68 -6.79
C ASP A 56 19.59 -16.96 -7.20
N GLN A 57 20.23 -17.60 -6.23
CA GLN A 57 21.00 -18.84 -6.44
C GLN A 57 20.14 -20.07 -6.77
N TYR A 58 18.82 -20.00 -6.60
CA TYR A 58 17.85 -21.07 -6.85
C TYR A 58 17.01 -20.83 -8.11
N ASP A 59 17.42 -19.87 -8.96
CA ASP A 59 16.69 -19.48 -10.16
C ASP A 59 15.29 -18.91 -9.88
N GLN A 60 15.10 -18.29 -8.71
CA GLN A 60 13.93 -17.47 -8.40
C GLN A 60 14.18 -16.02 -8.78
N TYR A 61 13.16 -15.39 -9.35
CA TYR A 61 13.20 -14.03 -9.85
C TYR A 61 12.40 -13.11 -8.93
N PHE A 62 13.04 -12.06 -8.41
CA PHE A 62 12.47 -11.13 -7.43
C PHE A 62 12.29 -9.73 -8.01
N HIS A 63 11.09 -9.20 -7.88
CA HIS A 63 10.78 -7.79 -8.15
C HIS A 63 10.64 -7.06 -6.81
N ARG A 64 11.57 -6.15 -6.51
CA ARG A 64 11.63 -5.43 -5.23
C ARG A 64 11.34 -3.95 -5.44
N PHE A 65 10.45 -3.42 -4.61
CA PHE A 65 10.08 -2.01 -4.59
C PHE A 65 10.21 -1.54 -3.16
N ASP A 66 11.27 -0.80 -2.88
CA ASP A 66 11.63 -0.41 -1.52
C ASP A 66 11.28 1.04 -1.25
N ARG A 67 10.62 1.28 -0.12
CA ARG A 67 10.31 2.61 0.42
C ARG A 67 9.69 3.57 -0.60
N SER A 68 8.83 3.03 -1.46
CA SER A 68 8.13 3.84 -2.44
C SER A 68 7.17 4.79 -1.73
N PRO A 69 7.29 6.11 -1.93
CA PRO A 69 6.51 7.09 -1.16
C PRO A 69 5.02 6.92 -1.41
N LEU A 70 4.22 7.13 -0.36
CA LEU A 70 2.79 7.32 -0.53
C LEU A 70 2.55 8.67 -1.21
N CYS A 71 1.59 8.72 -2.13
CA CYS A 71 1.16 9.97 -2.73
C CYS A 71 0.46 10.86 -1.70
N ASP A 72 0.41 12.17 -1.95
CA ASP A 72 -0.19 13.17 -1.05
C ASP A 72 -1.62 12.82 -0.63
N TYR A 73 -2.41 12.27 -1.55
CA TYR A 73 -3.77 11.80 -1.23
C TYR A 73 -3.78 10.78 -0.08
N MET A 74 -2.88 9.80 -0.12
CA MET A 74 -2.79 8.75 0.91
C MET A 74 -2.22 9.29 2.22
N VAL A 75 -1.23 10.17 2.14
CA VAL A 75 -0.69 10.85 3.32
C VAL A 75 -1.80 11.64 4.02
N GLN A 76 -2.57 12.44 3.28
CA GLN A 76 -3.70 13.20 3.81
C GLN A 76 -4.82 12.29 4.32
N PHE A 77 -5.10 11.18 3.63
CA PHE A 77 -6.08 10.20 4.07
C PHE A 77 -5.71 9.63 5.44
N VAL A 78 -4.46 9.16 5.61
CA VAL A 78 -3.98 8.62 6.90
C VAL A 78 -4.01 9.69 8.00
N GLN A 79 -3.60 10.92 7.70
CA GLN A 79 -3.63 12.03 8.66
C GLN A 79 -5.07 12.35 9.11
N LYS A 80 -6.02 12.46 8.17
CA LYS A 80 -7.43 12.72 8.48
C LYS A 80 -8.05 11.56 9.24
N LEU A 81 -7.76 10.32 8.86
CA LEU A 81 -8.24 9.12 9.56
C LEU A 81 -7.75 9.13 11.02
N ARG A 82 -6.47 9.40 11.26
CA ARG A 82 -5.87 9.50 12.60
C ARG A 82 -6.44 10.64 13.46
N SER A 83 -6.97 11.70 12.85
CA SER A 83 -7.60 12.81 13.59
C SER A 83 -9.02 12.53 14.07
N LEU A 84 -9.63 11.41 13.67
CA LEU A 84 -10.97 11.03 14.11
C LEU A 84 -10.97 10.64 15.60
N PRO A 85 -12.07 10.93 16.32
CA PRO A 85 -12.07 10.88 17.79
C PRO A 85 -12.08 9.45 18.36
N ASN A 86 -12.45 8.43 17.56
CA ASN A 86 -12.51 7.04 18.02
C ASN A 86 -12.43 6.06 16.84
N ALA A 87 -12.12 4.79 17.17
CA ALA A 87 -11.98 3.71 16.19
C ALA A 87 -13.27 3.40 15.42
N CYS A 88 -14.45 3.60 16.03
CA CYS A 88 -15.73 3.39 15.35
C CYS A 88 -15.87 4.32 14.15
N MET A 89 -15.61 5.62 14.33
CA MET A 89 -15.63 6.59 13.24
C MET A 89 -14.56 6.32 12.18
N MET A 90 -13.38 5.86 12.59
CA MET A 90 -12.34 5.44 11.65
C MET A 90 -12.81 4.25 10.81
N ASN A 91 -13.39 3.22 11.43
CA ASN A 91 -13.91 2.04 10.74
C ASN A 91 -15.04 2.39 9.77
N SER A 92 -15.96 3.31 10.12
CA SER A 92 -16.99 3.78 9.18
C SER A 92 -16.42 4.46 7.92
N VAL A 93 -15.26 5.13 8.03
CA VAL A 93 -14.54 5.64 6.85
C VAL A 93 -13.91 4.49 6.05
N LEU A 94 -13.29 3.52 6.74
CA LEU A 94 -12.61 2.38 6.12
C LEU A 94 -13.57 1.40 5.43
N GLU A 95 -14.83 1.30 5.85
CA GLU A 95 -15.86 0.47 5.21
C GLU A 95 -15.99 0.73 3.70
N ASN A 96 -15.78 1.97 3.29
CA ASN A 96 -15.90 2.40 1.89
C ASN A 96 -14.55 2.66 1.23
N PHE A 97 -13.44 2.32 1.90
CA PHE A 97 -12.09 2.47 1.39
C PHE A 97 -11.45 1.10 1.15
N THR A 98 -11.08 0.83 -0.09
CA THR A 98 -10.40 -0.44 -0.44
C THR A 98 -9.20 -0.16 -1.34
N VAL A 99 -8.23 -1.07 -1.32
CA VAL A 99 -7.11 -1.05 -2.29
C VAL A 99 -7.20 -2.30 -3.14
N LEU A 100 -7.10 -2.15 -4.46
CA LEU A 100 -7.04 -3.26 -5.40
C LEU A 100 -5.68 -3.24 -6.09
N GLN A 101 -4.89 -4.30 -5.90
CA GLN A 101 -3.61 -4.47 -6.55
C GLN A 101 -3.73 -5.53 -7.65
N VAL A 102 -3.42 -5.15 -8.88
CA VAL A 102 -3.52 -5.99 -10.08
C VAL A 102 -2.13 -6.11 -10.69
N ILE A 103 -1.60 -7.32 -10.74
CA ILE A 103 -0.28 -7.62 -11.30
C ILE A 103 -0.46 -8.42 -12.57
N LYS A 104 0.12 -7.92 -13.66
CA LYS A 104 0.03 -8.49 -15.00
C LYS A 104 1.42 -8.66 -15.58
N CYS A 105 1.55 -9.57 -16.54
CA CYS A 105 2.74 -9.64 -17.37
C CYS A 105 2.85 -8.34 -18.19
N LEU A 106 4.02 -7.72 -18.24
CA LEU A 106 4.22 -6.49 -19.02
C LEU A 106 4.12 -6.78 -20.53
N ASP A 107 4.65 -7.92 -20.96
CA ASP A 107 4.64 -8.35 -22.37
C ASP A 107 3.24 -8.79 -22.85
N ASN A 108 2.36 -9.15 -21.91
CA ASN A 108 0.99 -9.54 -22.19
C ASN A 108 0.06 -9.05 -21.08
N SER A 109 -0.49 -7.85 -21.28
CA SER A 109 -1.36 -7.19 -20.32
C SER A 109 -2.69 -7.93 -20.07
N GLU A 110 -3.08 -8.90 -20.89
CA GLU A 110 -4.24 -9.74 -20.64
C GLU A 110 -3.93 -10.87 -19.64
N GLN A 111 -2.64 -11.24 -19.49
CA GLN A 111 -2.22 -12.25 -18.55
C GLN A 111 -2.17 -11.69 -17.13
N LEU A 112 -3.21 -11.97 -16.35
CA LEU A 112 -3.25 -11.73 -14.91
C LEU A 112 -2.33 -12.73 -14.18
N LEU A 113 -1.41 -12.21 -13.36
CA LEU A 113 -0.52 -13.02 -12.52
C LEU A 113 -1.03 -13.11 -11.09
N LEU A 114 -1.44 -11.97 -10.52
CA LEU A 114 -1.96 -11.89 -9.16
C LEU A 114 -2.94 -10.72 -9.05
N CYS A 115 -4.00 -10.91 -8.27
CA CYS A 115 -4.95 -9.87 -7.92
C CYS A 115 -5.19 -9.92 -6.41
N LEU A 116 -4.94 -8.82 -5.71
CA LEU A 116 -5.13 -8.70 -4.27
C LEU A 116 -6.14 -7.58 -3.99
N ALA A 117 -7.18 -7.89 -3.23
CA ALA A 117 -8.10 -6.90 -2.70
C ALA A 117 -7.83 -6.72 -1.20
N PHE A 118 -7.62 -5.48 -0.79
CA PHE A 118 -7.37 -5.10 0.59
C PHE A 118 -8.58 -4.33 1.15
N VAL A 119 -9.05 -4.82 2.28
CA VAL A 119 -10.03 -4.18 3.16
C VAL A 119 -9.36 -3.93 4.50
N PHE A 120 -9.80 -2.90 5.22
CA PHE A 120 -9.07 -2.38 6.38
C PHE A 120 -9.99 -2.19 7.58
N GLU A 121 -9.42 -2.36 8.77
CA GLU A 121 -10.03 -2.06 10.04
C GLU A 121 -8.95 -1.52 11.00
N ILE A 122 -9.35 -0.69 11.97
CA ILE A 122 -8.47 -0.26 13.06
C ILE A 122 -8.26 -1.43 14.03
N ALA A 123 -6.99 -1.74 14.29
CA ALA A 123 -6.62 -2.77 15.25
C ALA A 123 -7.12 -2.42 16.67
N MET A 124 -7.58 -3.43 17.40
CA MET A 124 -7.95 -3.30 18.80
C MET A 124 -6.71 -2.97 19.64
N PHE A 125 -6.87 -2.13 20.68
CA PHE A 125 -5.77 -1.64 21.51
C PHE A 125 -4.95 -2.74 22.20
N ASP A 126 -5.54 -3.90 22.42
CA ASP A 126 -4.93 -5.08 23.08
C ASP A 126 -4.24 -6.05 22.10
N ALA A 127 -4.38 -5.86 20.79
CA ALA A 127 -3.92 -6.80 19.77
C ALA A 127 -2.40 -6.81 19.54
N GLY A 128 -1.64 -5.94 20.21
CA GLY A 128 -0.17 -5.89 20.13
C GLY A 128 0.41 -5.37 18.81
N GLY A 129 -0.44 -4.90 17.87
CA GLY A 129 -0.01 -4.34 16.59
C GLY A 129 -0.99 -4.62 15.44
N PRO A 130 -0.63 -4.26 14.19
CA PRO A 130 -1.44 -4.57 13.01
C PRO A 130 -1.50 -6.08 12.76
N GLN A 131 -2.69 -6.57 12.40
CA GLN A 131 -2.95 -7.97 12.04
C GLN A 131 -3.56 -8.04 10.63
N TYR A 132 -3.49 -9.21 9.99
CA TYR A 132 -4.10 -9.44 8.69
C TYR A 132 -4.58 -10.88 8.55
N GLN A 133 -5.56 -11.08 7.68
CA GLN A 133 -6.08 -12.38 7.28
C GLN A 133 -6.12 -12.45 5.75
N VAL A 134 -5.78 -13.59 5.18
CA VAL A 134 -5.72 -13.79 3.73
C VAL A 134 -6.77 -14.81 3.31
N TYR A 135 -7.58 -14.42 2.34
CA TYR A 135 -8.67 -15.22 1.82
C TYR A 135 -8.49 -15.44 0.32
N LYS A 136 -8.79 -16.65 -0.15
CA LYS A 136 -8.89 -16.93 -1.58
C LYS A 136 -10.28 -16.54 -2.06
N LEU A 137 -10.36 -15.63 -3.03
CA LEU A 137 -11.62 -15.29 -3.68
C LEU A 137 -12.04 -16.42 -4.62
N VAL A 138 -13.32 -16.77 -4.54
CA VAL A 138 -13.99 -17.73 -5.42
C VAL A 138 -15.23 -17.04 -6.00
N ALA A 139 -15.44 -17.19 -7.31
CA ALA A 139 -16.69 -16.77 -7.94
C ALA A 139 -17.67 -17.93 -7.80
N ASN A 140 -18.83 -17.63 -7.21
CA ASN A 140 -19.97 -18.55 -7.19
C ASN A 140 -20.84 -18.33 -8.43
#